data_AF-A0A660SIW1-F1
#
_entry.id   AF-A0A660SIW1-F1
#
_cell.length_a   1.000
_cell.length_b   1.000
_cell.length_c   1.000
_cell.angle_alpha   90.00
_cell.angle_beta   90.00
_cell.angle_gamma   90.00
#
_symmetry.space_group_name_H-M   'P 1'
#
loop_
_entity.id
_entity.type
_entity.pdbx_description
1 polymer ?
#
loop_
_entity_poly.entity_id
_entity_poly.type
_entity_poly.pdbx_seq_one_letter_code
_entity_poly.pdbx_strand_id
1 'polypeptide(L)'
;MNIKAQLKKTFLVFILFFLVFTPLSALTVKLGSAFPEGSSWDSSLKRMAAEWSEITGGRVKMRIYPGGVVGDQADMIRKMRIGQLDAGIL
;
A
#
# COMPACT_ATOMS: atom_id res chain seq x y z
N MET A 1 -10.60 6.67 -50.55
CA MET A 1 -10.30 6.39 -49.12
C MET A 1 -9.49 7.55 -48.56
N ASN A 2 -10.02 8.29 -47.56
CA ASN A 2 -9.51 9.62 -47.20
C ASN A 2 -8.36 9.52 -46.17
N ILE A 3 -7.10 9.47 -46.65
CA ILE A 3 -5.89 9.23 -45.84
C ILE A 3 -5.75 10.20 -44.66
N LYS A 4 -6.17 11.46 -44.82
CA LYS A 4 -6.16 12.47 -43.74
C LYS A 4 -7.11 12.14 -42.59
N ALA A 5 -8.24 11.49 -42.88
CA ALA A 5 -9.21 11.06 -41.87
C ALA A 5 -8.72 9.84 -41.09
N GLN A 6 -7.98 8.94 -41.75
CA GLN A 6 -7.32 7.80 -41.11
C GLN A 6 -6.22 8.27 -40.14
N LEU A 7 -5.37 9.22 -40.56
CA LEU A 7 -4.30 9.75 -39.72
C LEU A 7 -4.82 10.44 -38.45
N LYS A 8 -5.92 11.21 -38.56
CA LYS A 8 -6.60 11.81 -37.39
C LYS A 8 -7.16 10.75 -36.45
N LYS A 9 -7.78 9.68 -36.98
CA LYS A 9 -8.30 8.58 -36.15
C LYS A 9 -7.19 7.86 -35.41
N THR A 10 -6.08 7.53 -36.08
CA THR A 10 -4.94 6.86 -35.44
C THR A 10 -4.34 7.73 -34.34
N PHE A 11 -4.21 9.03 -34.57
CA PHE A 11 -3.74 9.98 -33.55
C PHE A 11 -4.69 10.07 -32.36
N LEU A 12 -6.02 10.05 -32.60
CA LEU A 12 -7.04 10.11 -31.55
C LEU A 12 -7.06 8.84 -30.69
N VAL A 13 -6.86 7.66 -31.30
CA VAL A 13 -6.72 6.38 -30.58
C VAL A 13 -5.45 6.36 -29.73
N PHE A 14 -4.34 6.92 -30.23
CA PHE A 14 -3.08 6.98 -29.48
C PHE A 14 -3.19 7.87 -28.24
N ILE A 15 -3.89 9.01 -28.36
CA ILE A 15 -4.21 9.89 -27.23
C ILE A 15 -5.11 9.19 -26.22
N LEU A 16 -6.13 8.46 -26.68
CA LEU A 16 -7.05 7.73 -25.80
C LEU A 16 -6.33 6.63 -25.01
N PHE A 17 -5.36 5.94 -25.64
CA PHE A 17 -4.55 4.91 -24.99
C PHE A 17 -3.65 5.47 -23.89
N PHE A 18 -3.06 6.65 -24.11
CA PHE A 18 -2.16 7.28 -23.13
C PHE A 18 -2.91 7.83 -21.91
N LEU A 19 -4.20 8.14 -22.03
CA LEU A 19 -5.02 8.68 -20.94
C LEU A 19 -5.31 7.65 -19.82
N VAL A 20 -5.11 6.36 -20.07
CA VAL A 20 -5.44 5.27 -19.13
C VAL A 20 -4.27 4.94 -18.18
N PHE A 21 -3.08 5.50 -18.42
CA PHE A 21 -1.88 5.23 -17.62
C PHE A 21 -1.77 6.17 -16.40
N THR A 22 -2.72 6.10 -15.47
CA THR A 22 -2.56 6.79 -14.18
C THR A 22 -1.74 5.93 -13.22
N PRO A 23 -0.68 6.45 -12.57
CA PRO A 23 0.07 5.68 -11.58
C PRO A 23 -0.83 5.35 -10.39
N LEU A 24 -1.01 4.05 -10.12
CA LEU A 24 -1.72 3.58 -8.95
C LEU A 24 -0.83 3.79 -7.71
N SER A 25 -0.98 4.93 -7.03
CA SER A 25 -0.29 5.20 -5.78
C SER A 25 -0.84 4.29 -4.67
N ALA A 26 0.03 3.50 -4.05
CA ALA A 26 -0.33 2.62 -2.94
C ALA A 26 0.18 3.20 -1.61
N LEU A 27 -0.73 3.40 -0.66
CA LEU A 27 -0.39 3.72 0.71
C LEU A 27 0.16 2.48 1.41
N THR A 28 1.36 2.59 1.97
CA THR A 28 1.94 1.53 2.81
C THR A 28 1.87 1.94 4.28
N VAL A 29 1.07 1.24 5.07
CA VAL A 29 0.94 1.42 6.52
C VAL A 29 1.98 0.56 7.24
N LYS A 30 2.90 1.18 7.98
CA LYS A 30 3.93 0.51 8.78
C LYS A 30 3.42 0.28 10.21
N LEU A 31 3.23 -0.97 10.59
CA LEU A 31 2.69 -1.36 11.90
C LEU A 31 3.75 -2.07 12.74
N GLY A 32 4.04 -1.55 13.93
CA GLY A 32 4.87 -2.22 14.94
C GLY A 32 4.02 -3.10 15.85
N SER A 33 4.54 -4.25 16.27
CA SER A 33 3.86 -5.15 17.20
C SER A 33 4.81 -5.66 18.27
N ALA A 34 4.39 -5.58 19.52
CA ALA A 34 5.10 -6.20 20.65
C ALA A 34 4.98 -7.74 20.63
N PHE A 35 4.00 -8.29 19.92
CA PHE A 35 3.74 -9.73 19.90
C PHE A 35 4.70 -10.46 18.94
N PRO A 36 5.19 -11.66 19.32
CA PRO A 36 6.11 -12.45 18.50
C PRO A 36 5.54 -12.83 17.13
N GLU A 37 6.44 -13.05 16.17
CA GLU A 37 6.08 -13.67 14.89
C GLU A 37 5.50 -15.09 15.13
N GLY A 38 4.49 -15.46 14.35
CA GLY A 38 3.80 -16.75 14.50
C GLY A 38 2.79 -16.79 15.65
N SER A 39 2.67 -15.72 16.45
CA SER A 39 1.59 -15.61 17.45
C SER A 39 0.22 -15.48 16.77
N SER A 40 -0.85 -15.72 17.54
CA SER A 40 -2.22 -15.46 17.08
C SER A 40 -2.40 -14.01 16.64
N TRP A 41 -1.77 -13.06 17.33
CA TRP A 41 -1.74 -11.65 16.94
C TRP A 41 -1.09 -11.42 15.58
N ASP A 42 0.08 -11.99 15.34
CA ASP A 42 0.76 -11.90 14.04
C ASP A 42 -0.10 -12.47 12.90
N SER A 43 -0.71 -13.64 13.11
CA SER A 43 -1.60 -14.25 12.10
C SER A 43 -2.84 -13.39 11.80
N SER A 44 -3.46 -12.80 12.83
CA SER A 44 -4.61 -11.91 12.69
C SER A 44 -4.24 -10.62 11.97
N LEU A 45 -3.09 -10.02 12.28
CA LEU A 45 -2.60 -8.81 11.62
C LEU A 45 -2.27 -9.08 10.15
N LYS A 46 -1.63 -10.22 9.84
CA LYS A 46 -1.36 -10.63 8.46
C LYS A 46 -2.66 -10.86 7.66
N ARG A 47 -3.69 -11.43 8.29
CA ARG A 47 -5.02 -11.59 7.69
C ARG A 47 -5.66 -10.23 7.40
N MET A 48 -5.68 -9.33 8.39
CA MET A 48 -6.18 -7.96 8.22
C MET A 48 -5.45 -7.22 7.10
N ALA A 49 -4.13 -7.36 7.01
CA ALA A 49 -3.32 -6.78 5.93
C ALA A 49 -3.72 -7.29 4.54
N ALA A 50 -4.01 -8.59 4.43
CA ALA A 50 -4.47 -9.21 3.19
C ALA A 50 -5.86 -8.69 2.80
N GLU A 51 -6.81 -8.67 3.75
CA GLU A 51 -8.16 -8.16 3.53
C GLU A 51 -8.15 -6.69 3.10
N TRP A 52 -7.35 -5.85 3.77
CA TRP A 52 -7.22 -4.42 3.41
C TRP A 52 -6.62 -4.23 2.03
N SER A 53 -5.65 -5.06 1.64
CA SER A 53 -5.13 -5.05 0.27
C SER A 53 -6.20 -5.47 -0.73
N GLU A 54 -7.01 -6.48 -0.42
CA GLU A 54 -8.06 -6.98 -1.32
C GLU A 54 -9.16 -5.93 -1.54
N ILE A 55 -9.78 -5.43 -0.46
CA ILE A 55 -10.91 -4.49 -0.53
C ILE A 55 -10.53 -3.15 -1.18
N THR A 56 -9.24 -2.78 -1.15
CA THR A 56 -8.76 -1.54 -1.75
C THR A 56 -8.19 -1.71 -3.15
N GLY A 57 -8.14 -2.94 -3.68
CA GLY A 57 -7.49 -3.24 -4.96
C GLY A 57 -5.98 -2.96 -4.93
N GLY A 58 -5.34 -3.24 -3.79
CA GLY A 58 -3.91 -3.06 -3.56
C GLY A 58 -3.46 -1.63 -3.26
N ARG A 59 -4.40 -0.69 -3.13
CA ARG A 59 -4.12 0.73 -2.82
C ARG A 59 -3.71 0.94 -1.36
N VAL A 60 -4.08 0.04 -0.46
CA VAL A 60 -3.60 0.01 0.92
C VAL A 60 -2.87 -1.29 1.16
N LYS A 61 -1.59 -1.20 1.52
CA LYS A 61 -0.75 -2.33 1.90
C LYS A 61 -0.25 -2.12 3.32
N MET A 62 -0.05 -3.20 4.07
CA MET A 62 0.53 -3.12 5.40
C MET A 62 1.89 -3.79 5.44
N ARG A 63 2.82 -3.17 6.15
CA ARG A 63 4.11 -3.75 6.52
C ARG A 63 4.14 -3.92 8.03
N ILE A 64 4.12 -5.17 8.47
CA ILE A 64 4.04 -5.53 9.88
C ILE A 64 5.46 -5.85 10.39
N TYR A 65 5.82 -5.30 11.55
CA TYR A 65 7.08 -5.51 12.25
C TYR A 65 6.80 -6.18 13.61
N PRO A 66 6.78 -7.53 13.66
CA PRO A 66 6.46 -8.26 14.89
C PRO A 66 7.62 -8.29 15.89
N GLY A 67 7.35 -8.75 17.11
CA GLY A 67 8.35 -9.09 18.12
C GLY A 67 9.17 -7.92 18.64
N GLY A 68 8.64 -6.69 18.57
CA GLY A 68 9.36 -5.51 19.06
C GLY A 68 10.62 -5.16 18.27
N VAL A 69 10.79 -5.66 17.04
CA VAL A 69 11.98 -5.39 16.21
C VAL A 69 12.17 -3.91 15.86
N VAL A 70 11.12 -3.11 16.01
CA VAL A 70 11.14 -1.65 15.82
C VAL A 70 11.35 -0.89 17.14
N GLY A 71 11.69 -1.56 18.24
CA GLY A 71 11.89 -0.98 19.56
C GLY A 71 10.73 -1.26 20.52
N ASP A 72 10.87 -0.78 21.75
CA ASP A 72 9.85 -0.89 22.78
C ASP A 72 8.64 0.04 22.53
N GLN A 73 7.71 0.08 23.47
CA GLN A 73 6.53 0.94 23.39
C GLN A 73 6.88 2.44 23.22
N ALA A 74 7.85 2.94 23.98
CA ALA A 74 8.23 4.36 23.93
C ALA A 74 8.90 4.70 22.60
N ASP A 75 9.74 3.80 22.09
CA ASP A 75 10.36 3.91 20.78
C ASP A 75 9.33 3.90 19.65
N MET A 76 8.34 3.01 19.71
CA MET A 76 7.25 2.96 18.73
C MET A 76 6.44 4.26 18.71
N ILE A 77 6.08 4.81 19.87
CA ILE A 77 5.37 6.10 19.96
C ILE A 77 6.21 7.23 19.38
N ARG A 78 7.51 7.26 19.68
CA ARG A 78 8.44 8.26 19.11
C ARG A 78 8.51 8.14 17.60
N LYS A 79 8.61 6.92 17.06
CA LYS A 79 8.65 6.63 15.62
C LYS A 79 7.33 6.99 14.93
N MET A 80 6.19 6.83 15.61
CA MET A 80 4.90 7.33 15.11
C MET A 80 4.87 8.86 15.04
N ARG A 81 5.35 9.55 16.07
CA ARG A 81 5.39 11.03 16.09
C ARG A 81 6.18 11.64 14.93
N ILE A 82 7.26 10.98 14.50
CA ILE A 82 8.13 11.46 13.40
C ILE A 82 7.77 10.88 12.03
N GLY A 83 6.69 10.09 11.92
CA GLY A 83 6.25 9.48 10.65
C GLY A 83 7.12 8.31 10.16
N GLN A 84 7.94 7.72 11.03
CA GLN A 84 8.71 6.52 10.69
C GLN A 84 7.86 5.25 10.78
N LEU A 85 6.86 5.25 11.67
CA LEU A 85 5.86 4.21 11.89
C LEU A 85 4.47 4.84 11.80
N ASP A 86 3.45 4.09 11.36
CA ASP A 86 2.09 4.62 11.20
C ASP A 86 1.14 4.10 12.30
N ALA A 87 1.40 2.90 12.82
CA ALA A 87 0.60 2.26 13.85
C ALA A 87 1.45 1.36 14.76
N GLY A 88 0.93 1.08 15.96
CA GLY A 88 1.55 0.16 16.91
C GLY A 88 0.49 -0.65 17.65
N ILE A 89 0.79 -1.91 17.96
CA ILE A 89 0.03 -2.73 18.90
C ILE A 89 0.98 -3.22 20.02
N LEU A 90 0.52 -3.08 21.26
CA LEU A 90 1.36 -3.07 22.47
C LEU A 90 0.84 -4.09 23.47
#